data_AF-X0X0Q9-F1
#
_entry.id   AF-X0X0Q9-F1
#
_cell.length_a   1.000
_cell.length_b   1.000
_cell.length_c   1.000
_cell.angle_alpha   90.00
_cell.angle_beta   90.00
_cell.angle_gamma   90.00
#
_symmetry.space_group_name_H-M   'P 1'
#
loop_
_entity.id
_entity.type
_entity.pdbx_description
1 polymer ?
#
loop_
_entity_poly.entity_id
_entity_poly.type
_entity_poly.pdbx_seq_one_letter_code
_entity_poly.pdbx_strand_id
1 'polypeptide(L)'
;MPPQAYEIRCNICNGANITWSEYEEKIWCYNCKKDTPGTGGIFGGPVPIEVSQMFGISFDRIDLKTKKRLYMKRVGNKFIWEAESA
;
A
#
# COMPACT_ATOMS: atom_id res chain seq x y z
N MET A 1 1.95 -13.36 -9.09
CA MET A 1 2.99 -12.58 -8.39
C MET A 1 3.30 -13.26 -7.07
N PRO A 2 4.57 -13.36 -6.64
CA PRO A 2 4.93 -13.98 -5.36
C PRO A 2 4.51 -13.09 -4.16
N PRO A 3 4.29 -13.63 -2.95
CA PRO A 3 3.82 -12.85 -1.79
C PRO A 3 4.70 -11.64 -1.46
N GLN A 4 6.00 -11.74 -1.70
CA GLN A 4 7.00 -10.70 -1.44
C GLN A 4 6.75 -9.43 -2.26
N ALA A 5 6.11 -9.55 -3.44
CA ALA A 5 5.74 -8.39 -4.25
C ALA A 5 4.71 -7.49 -3.54
N TYR A 6 4.00 -8.02 -2.54
CA TYR A 6 3.05 -7.30 -1.70
C TYR A 6 3.61 -7.01 -0.30
N GLU A 7 4.94 -7.10 -0.12
CA GLU A 7 5.63 -6.95 1.16
C GLU A 7 5.14 -7.89 2.27
N ILE A 8 4.53 -9.02 1.90
CA ILE A 8 4.10 -10.04 2.85
C ILE A 8 5.35 -10.73 3.43
N ARG A 9 5.33 -10.98 4.74
CA ARG A 9 6.35 -11.71 5.50
C ARG A 9 5.72 -12.82 6.32
N CYS A 10 6.53 -13.77 6.76
CA CYS A 10 6.09 -14.75 7.75
C CYS A 10 5.79 -14.06 9.09
N ASN A 11 4.56 -14.17 9.61
CA ASN A 11 4.15 -13.62 10.91
C ASN A 11 4.81 -14.30 12.14
N ILE A 12 5.61 -15.34 11.92
CA ILE A 12 6.25 -16.13 12.99
C ILE A 12 7.74 -15.83 13.07
N CYS A 13 8.46 -15.97 11.95
CA CYS A 13 9.90 -15.73 11.91
C CYS A 13 10.29 -14.40 11.26
N ASN A 14 9.32 -13.59 10.81
CA ASN A 14 9.51 -12.35 10.06
C ASN A 14 10.36 -12.50 8.77
N GLY A 15 10.47 -13.73 8.27
CA GLY A 15 11.28 -14.09 7.11
C GLY A 15 10.55 -13.82 5.78
N ALA A 16 11.33 -13.55 4.74
CA ALA A 16 10.85 -13.36 3.36
C ALA A 16 10.98 -14.62 2.49
N ASN A 17 11.50 -15.73 3.03
CA ASN A 17 11.59 -17.01 2.33
C ASN A 17 10.24 -17.75 2.40
N ILE A 18 9.28 -17.25 1.61
CA ILE A 18 7.87 -17.64 1.63
C ILE A 18 7.33 -17.83 0.21
N THR A 19 6.23 -18.56 0.07
CA THR A 19 5.45 -18.66 -1.18
C THR A 19 3.95 -18.71 -0.87
N TRP A 20 3.10 -18.58 -1.88
CA TRP A 20 1.67 -18.84 -1.70
C TRP A 20 1.45 -20.30 -1.31
N SER A 21 0.62 -20.52 -0.29
CA SER A 21 0.16 -21.86 0.06
C SER A 21 -0.92 -22.33 -0.92
N GLU A 22 -1.15 -23.63 -0.95
CA GLU A 22 -2.34 -24.23 -1.57
C GLU A 22 -3.62 -23.96 -0.75
N TYR A 23 -3.46 -23.64 0.54
CA TYR A 23 -4.57 -23.25 1.41
C TYR A 23 -4.91 -21.76 1.25
N GLU A 24 -6.21 -21.48 1.16
CA GLU A 24 -6.74 -20.13 1.06
C GLU A 24 -6.27 -19.26 2.24
N GLU A 25 -5.94 -17.99 1.93
CA GLU A 25 -5.43 -17.00 2.90
C GLU A 25 -4.16 -17.44 3.66
N LYS A 26 -3.40 -18.42 3.15
CA LYS A 26 -2.13 -18.85 3.74
C LYS A 26 -0.93 -18.60 2.83
N ILE A 27 0.21 -18.41 3.46
CA ILE A 27 1.53 -18.53 2.85
C ILE A 27 2.23 -19.76 3.42
N TRP A 28 3.03 -20.42 2.60
CA TRP A 28 4.00 -21.41 3.06
C TRP A 28 5.32 -20.72 3.41
N CYS A 29 5.83 -20.94 4.63
CA CYS A 29 7.14 -20.44 5.03
C CYS A 29 8.18 -21.56 5.01
N TYR A 30 9.20 -21.45 4.15
CA TYR A 30 10.26 -22.47 4.04
C TYR A 30 11.12 -22.56 5.30
N ASN A 31 11.25 -21.47 6.06
CA ASN A 31 12.01 -21.45 7.31
C ASN A 31 11.24 -22.11 8.46
N CYS A 32 9.91 -21.89 8.55
CA CYS A 32 9.06 -22.47 9.59
C CYS A 32 8.50 -23.85 9.22
N LYS A 33 8.58 -24.24 7.95
CA LYS A 33 8.05 -25.49 7.38
C LYS A 33 6.56 -25.71 7.70
N LYS A 34 5.77 -24.64 7.63
CA LYS A 34 4.32 -24.69 7.86
C LYS A 34 3.59 -23.56 7.16
N ASP A 35 2.29 -23.79 6.95
CA ASP A 35 1.34 -22.79 6.50
C ASP A 35 1.01 -21.81 7.62
N THR A 36 0.93 -20.54 7.27
CA THR A 36 0.64 -19.47 8.21
C THR A 36 -0.04 -18.31 7.49
N PRO A 37 -0.83 -17.45 8.18
CA PRO A 37 -1.49 -16.32 7.53
C PRO A 37 -0.50 -15.33 6.89
N GLY A 38 0.72 -15.24 7.40
CA GLY A 38 1.65 -14.17 7.04
C GLY A 38 1.21 -12.82 7.62
N THR A 39 1.95 -11.77 7.27
CA THR A 39 1.55 -10.39 7.56
C THR A 39 0.63 -9.87 6.45
N GLY A 40 -0.20 -8.87 6.72
CA GLY A 40 -1.05 -8.25 5.68
C GLY A 40 -0.30 -7.50 4.57
N GLY A 41 1.02 -7.33 4.68
CA GLY A 41 1.86 -6.68 3.65
C GLY A 41 1.50 -5.20 3.46
N ILE A 42 1.65 -4.70 2.23
CA ILE A 42 1.33 -3.31 1.85
C ILE A 42 -0.15 -2.93 2.08
N PHE A 43 -1.03 -3.93 2.20
CA PHE A 43 -2.47 -3.75 2.44
C PHE A 43 -2.89 -4.06 3.89
N GLY A 44 -1.95 -4.46 4.76
CA GLY A 44 -2.23 -4.78 6.16
C GLY A 44 -2.31 -3.56 7.08
N GLY A 45 -1.84 -2.41 6.61
CA GLY A 45 -1.88 -1.13 7.33
C GLY A 45 -2.78 -0.09 6.63
N PRO A 46 -2.74 1.17 7.09
CA PRO A 46 -3.37 2.27 6.35
C PRO A 46 -2.92 2.25 4.89
N VAL A 47 -3.86 2.38 3.96
CA VAL A 47 -3.56 2.39 2.52
C VAL A 47 -2.59 3.55 2.23
N PRO A 48 -1.40 3.28 1.67
CA PRO A 48 -0.48 4.35 1.29
C PRO A 48 -1.13 5.34 0.32
N ILE A 49 -0.72 6.61 0.38
CA ILE A 49 -1.28 7.66 -0.50
C ILE A 49 -1.09 7.30 -1.97
N GLU A 50 0.07 6.74 -2.31
CA GLU A 50 0.43 6.31 -3.66
C GLU A 50 -0.47 5.15 -4.14
N VAL A 51 -0.85 4.24 -3.25
CA VAL A 51 -1.74 3.12 -3.54
C VAL A 51 -3.19 3.60 -3.66
N SER A 52 -3.59 4.62 -2.89
CA SER A 52 -4.94 5.20 -2.96
C SER A 52 -5.28 5.72 -4.36
N GLN A 53 -4.28 6.26 -5.09
CA GLN A 53 -4.46 6.71 -6.47
C GLN A 53 -4.82 5.56 -7.42
N MET A 54 -4.31 4.34 -7.17
CA MET A 54 -4.66 3.16 -7.96
C MET A 54 -6.13 2.75 -7.79
N PHE A 55 -6.73 3.09 -6.66
CA PHE A 55 -8.16 2.88 -6.38
C PHE A 55 -9.05 4.03 -6.88
N GLY A 56 -8.49 4.98 -7.64
CA GLY A 56 -9.22 6.16 -8.11
C GLY A 56 -9.52 7.20 -7.03
N ILE A 57 -8.88 7.09 -5.86
CA ILE A 57 -9.02 8.05 -4.77
C ILE A 57 -8.03 9.20 -5.00
N SER A 58 -8.55 10.43 -4.97
CA SER A 58 -7.75 11.65 -5.04
C SER A 58 -7.83 12.43 -3.74
N PHE A 59 -6.68 12.93 -3.28
CA PHE A 59 -6.57 13.82 -2.10
C PHE A 59 -6.46 15.30 -2.50
N ASP A 60 -6.91 15.62 -3.71
CA ASP A 60 -6.99 17.00 -4.17
C ASP A 60 -8.07 17.77 -3.41
N ARG A 61 -7.90 19.09 -3.35
CA ARG A 61 -8.88 19.98 -2.71
C ARG A 61 -9.64 20.76 -3.77
N ILE A 62 -10.84 21.20 -3.40
CA ILE A 62 -11.61 22.15 -4.20
C ILE A 62 -11.67 23.45 -3.42
N ASP A 63 -11.17 24.53 -4.01
CA ASP A 63 -11.40 25.87 -3.47
C ASP A 63 -12.83 26.29 -3.81
N LEU A 64 -13.67 26.48 -2.79
CA LEU A 64 -15.09 26.81 -2.96
C LEU A 64 -15.31 28.23 -3.53
N LYS A 65 -14.36 29.15 -3.33
CA LYS A 65 -14.48 30.52 -3.86
C LYS A 65 -14.21 30.55 -5.36
N THR A 66 -13.11 29.94 -5.77
CA THR A 66 -12.67 29.94 -7.17
C THR A 66 -13.23 28.77 -7.98
N LYS A 67 -13.82 27.77 -7.30
CA LYS A 67 -14.27 26.48 -7.85
C LYS A 67 -13.16 25.71 -8.58
N LYS A 68 -11.90 26.02 -8.29
CA LYS A 68 -10.74 25.37 -8.91
C LYS A 68 -10.30 24.17 -8.07
N ARG A 69 -9.83 23.14 -8.78
CA ARG A 69 -9.14 22.00 -8.17
C ARG A 69 -7.71 22.43 -7.81
N LEU A 70 -7.32 22.12 -6.58
CA LEU A 70 -5.96 22.28 -6.07
C LEU A 70 -5.35 20.88 -5.97
N TYR A 71 -4.33 20.62 -6.78
CA TYR A 71 -3.68 19.33 -6.87
C TYR A 71 -2.72 19.15 -5.70
N MET A 72 -2.81 18.00 -5.04
CA MET A 72 -1.89 17.63 -3.99
C MET A 72 -0.52 17.31 -4.58
N LYS A 73 0.52 18.00 -4.09
CA LYS A 73 1.92 17.74 -4.42
C LYS A 73 2.71 17.43 -3.15
N ARG A 74 3.66 16.51 -3.24
CA ARG A 74 4.60 16.21 -2.17
C ARG A 74 5.87 17.03 -2.37
N VAL A 75 6.19 17.90 -1.41
CA VAL A 75 7.42 18.70 -1.38
C VAL A 75 8.19 18.33 -0.12
N GLY A 76 9.21 17.47 -0.29
CA GLY A 76 9.93 16.85 0.81
C GLY A 76 9.02 15.99 1.69
N ASN A 77 8.96 16.32 2.98
CA ASN A 77 8.10 15.65 3.98
C ASN A 77 6.73 16.34 4.18
N LYS A 78 6.37 17.31 3.33
CA LYS A 78 5.09 18.02 3.42
C LYS A 78 4.26 17.85 2.17
N PHE A 79 2.94 17.89 2.36
CA PHE A 79 1.97 17.95 1.27
C PHE A 79 1.48 19.40 1.12
N ILE A 80 1.48 19.89 -0.11
CA ILE A 80 0.96 21.20 -0.49
C ILE A 80 -0.13 21.02 -1.54
N TRP A 81 -0.99 22.02 -1.67
CA TRP A 81 -2.07 22.03 -2.66
C TRP A 81 -1.94 23.28 -3.52
N GLU A 82 -1.77 23.08 -4.82
CA GLU A 82 -1.57 24.17 -5.77
C GLU A 82 -2.55 24.04 -6.93
N ALA A 83 -3.01 25.18 -7.45
CA ALA A 83 -3.71 25.18 -8.72
C ALA A 83 -2.75 24.77 -9.84
N GLU A 84 -3.25 24.09 -10.87
CA GLU A 84 -2.47 23.83 -12.08
C GLU A 84 -1.93 25.16 -12.63
N SER A 85 -0.62 25.26 -12.78
CA SER A 85 0.01 26.36 -13.49
C SER A 85 -0.28 26.13 -14.97
N ALA A 86 -1.13 26.98 -15.55
CA ALA A 86 -1.39 27.00 -16.98
C ALA A 86 -0.11 27.29 -17.77
#